data_AF-A0A2N2LSW1-F1
#
_entry.id   AF-A0A2N2LSW1-F1
#
_cell.length_a   1.000
_cell.length_b   1.000
_cell.length_c   1.000
_cell.angle_alpha   90.00
_cell.angle_beta   90.00
_cell.angle_gamma   90.00
#
_symmetry.space_group_name_H-M   'P 1'
#
loop_
_entity.id
_entity.type
_entity.pdbx_description
1 polymer ?
#
loop_
_entity_poly.entity_id
_entity_poly.type
_entity_poly.pdbx_seq_one_letter_code
_entity_poly.pdbx_strand_id
1 'polypeptide(L)'
;MFVSVGDRLENKSNKAPEEEILARLVQIAGSEVMDVTLKASEIIEKNNDKAMELIYAYDATLGGTGVYLMKEKRKLGVYRALSYVKMSMNNPNAVNLTRFAAFSACAYIEALLKKVVHTWFWEKIRPDGLPLGVLLYRYKKHLPPELYENLNWLTKNIYNPAKHNTHFENDENEPENYFSITDSIATYFICRKLGLELERLMGKSQEELESE
;
A
#
# COMPACT_ATOMS: atom_id res chain seq x y z
N MET A 1 32.38 -5.42 -36.93
CA MET A 1 30.94 -5.42 -37.27
C MET A 1 30.20 -5.13 -35.97
N PHE A 2 29.80 -3.88 -35.77
CA PHE A 2 29.17 -3.41 -34.54
C PHE A 2 27.70 -3.82 -34.57
N VAL A 3 27.27 -4.65 -33.62
CA VAL A 3 25.85 -4.94 -33.43
C VAL A 3 25.26 -3.75 -32.68
N SER A 4 24.36 -3.05 -33.37
CA SER A 4 23.51 -1.99 -32.82
C SER A 4 22.77 -2.52 -31.59
N VAL A 5 23.12 -2.00 -30.42
CA VAL A 5 22.33 -2.14 -29.18
C VAL A 5 21.15 -1.18 -29.33
N GLY A 6 20.24 -1.57 -30.22
CA GLY A 6 19.12 -0.76 -30.71
C GLY A 6 17.76 -1.27 -30.26
N ASP A 7 17.69 -2.12 -29.25
CA ASP A 7 16.45 -2.44 -28.56
C ASP A 7 16.46 -1.66 -27.23
N ARG A 8 16.15 -0.37 -27.32
CA ARG A 8 15.64 0.37 -26.17
C ARG A 8 14.37 -0.36 -25.76
N LEU A 9 14.45 -1.14 -24.68
CA LEU A 9 13.29 -1.61 -23.95
C LEU A 9 12.40 -0.40 -23.73
N GLU A 10 11.27 -0.35 -24.43
CA GLU A 10 10.17 0.55 -24.06
C GLU A 10 9.97 0.32 -22.57
N ASN A 11 10.32 1.34 -21.77
CA ASN A 11 10.18 1.30 -20.33
C ASN A 11 8.69 1.44 -20.02
N LYS A 12 7.90 0.43 -20.38
CA LYS A 12 6.48 0.35 -20.08
C LYS A 12 6.40 0.25 -18.57
N SER A 13 5.97 1.36 -17.98
CA SER A 13 5.54 1.43 -16.60
C SER A 13 4.73 0.18 -16.25
N ASN A 14 5.26 -0.66 -15.36
CA ASN A 14 4.53 -1.81 -14.80
C ASN A 14 3.43 -1.38 -13.80
N LYS A 15 3.20 -0.07 -13.60
CA LYS A 15 2.10 0.44 -12.77
C LYS A 15 0.76 0.17 -13.45
N ALA A 16 -0.19 -0.38 -12.70
CA ALA A 16 -1.57 -0.50 -13.17
C ALA A 16 -2.17 0.90 -13.46
N PRO A 17 -3.01 1.04 -14.51
CA PRO A 17 -3.78 2.26 -14.73
C PRO A 17 -4.78 2.49 -13.59
N GLU A 18 -5.18 3.75 -13.38
CA GLU A 18 -6.09 4.15 -12.28
C GLU A 18 -7.40 3.34 -12.33
N GLU A 19 -7.96 3.12 -13.52
CA GLU A 19 -9.17 2.32 -13.74
C GLU A 19 -9.03 0.88 -13.21
N GLU A 20 -7.86 0.25 -13.40
CA GLU A 20 -7.59 -1.08 -12.87
C GLU A 20 -7.42 -1.06 -11.34
N ILE A 21 -6.78 -0.01 -10.81
CA ILE A 21 -6.63 0.19 -9.36
C ILE A 21 -8.00 0.35 -8.69
N LEU A 22 -8.90 1.13 -9.28
CA LEU A 22 -10.28 1.31 -8.79
C LEU A 22 -11.10 0.03 -8.93
N ALA A 23 -10.98 -0.71 -10.04
CA ALA A 23 -11.64 -2.00 -10.19
C ALA A 23 -11.20 -3.00 -9.10
N ARG A 24 -9.89 -3.04 -8.79
CA ARG A 24 -9.36 -3.86 -7.70
C ARG A 24 -9.81 -3.39 -6.33
N LEU A 25 -9.89 -2.08 -6.11
CA LEU A 25 -10.46 -1.51 -4.89
C LEU A 25 -11.89 -2.02 -4.67
N VAL A 26 -12.75 -1.97 -5.70
CA VAL A 26 -14.13 -2.48 -5.60
C VAL A 26 -14.15 -3.97 -5.31
N GLN A 27 -13.32 -4.76 -6.00
CA GLN A 27 -13.24 -6.21 -5.77
C GLN A 27 -12.85 -6.55 -4.33
N ILE A 28 -11.86 -5.85 -3.76
CA ILE A 28 -11.26 -6.18 -2.46
C ILE A 28 -12.04 -5.57 -1.30
N ALA A 29 -12.56 -4.35 -1.48
CA ALA A 29 -13.04 -3.50 -0.40
C ALA A 29 -14.50 -3.05 -0.55
N GLY A 30 -15.14 -3.33 -1.69
CA GLY A 30 -16.52 -2.99 -1.99
C GLY A 30 -16.70 -1.66 -2.73
N SER A 31 -17.88 -1.42 -3.30
CA SER A 31 -18.18 -0.20 -4.05
C SER A 31 -18.22 1.05 -3.16
N GLU A 32 -18.64 0.92 -1.91
CA GLU A 32 -18.73 2.05 -0.96
C GLU A 32 -17.38 2.73 -0.73
N VAL A 33 -16.27 1.97 -0.71
CA VAL A 33 -14.94 2.55 -0.54
C VAL A 33 -14.48 3.33 -1.76
N MET A 34 -14.98 3.00 -2.95
CA MET A 34 -14.67 3.72 -4.17
C MET A 34 -15.30 5.12 -4.10
N ASP A 35 -16.55 5.22 -3.64
CA ASP A 35 -17.22 6.50 -3.47
C ASP A 35 -16.47 7.39 -2.45
N VAL A 36 -16.01 6.81 -1.34
CA VAL A 36 -15.18 7.52 -0.35
C VAL A 36 -13.86 7.97 -0.96
N THR A 37 -13.21 7.11 -1.74
CA THR A 37 -11.94 7.40 -2.41
C THR A 37 -12.07 8.58 -3.36
N LEU A 38 -13.03 8.52 -4.28
CA LEU A 38 -13.25 9.57 -5.27
C LEU A 38 -13.61 10.90 -4.61
N LYS A 39 -14.53 10.86 -3.63
CA LYS A 39 -14.93 12.06 -2.88
C LYS A 39 -13.78 12.68 -2.09
N ALA A 40 -12.92 11.86 -1.48
CA ALA A 40 -11.75 12.34 -0.77
C ALA A 40 -10.73 12.96 -1.73
N SER A 41 -10.49 12.34 -2.89
CA SER A 41 -9.61 12.86 -3.93
C SER A 41 -10.01 14.26 -4.41
N GLU A 42 -11.31 14.48 -4.64
CA GLU A 42 -11.84 15.77 -5.12
C GLU A 42 -11.64 16.93 -4.13
N ILE A 43 -11.58 16.62 -2.83
CA ILE A 43 -11.55 17.65 -1.79
C ILE A 43 -10.17 17.84 -1.16
N ILE A 44 -9.22 16.92 -1.32
CA ILE A 44 -7.96 16.94 -0.57
C ILE A 44 -7.11 18.20 -0.83
N GLU A 45 -7.13 18.72 -2.05
CA GLU A 45 -6.40 19.95 -2.41
C GLU A 45 -7.04 21.21 -1.81
N LYS A 46 -8.36 21.19 -1.60
CA LYS A 46 -9.14 22.35 -1.13
C LYS A 46 -9.33 22.34 0.39
N ASN A 47 -9.51 21.17 0.96
CA ASN A 47 -9.80 20.94 2.36
C ASN A 47 -9.27 19.57 2.78
N ASN A 48 -7.97 19.56 3.06
CA ASN A 48 -7.24 18.37 3.43
C ASN A 48 -7.85 17.66 4.65
N ASP A 49 -8.11 18.42 5.71
CA ASP A 49 -8.64 17.87 6.97
C ASP A 49 -9.96 17.12 6.73
N LYS A 50 -10.86 17.69 5.92
CA LYS A 50 -12.12 17.03 5.56
C LYS A 50 -11.92 15.77 4.71
N ALA A 51 -10.95 15.76 3.80
CA ALA A 51 -10.59 14.56 3.04
C ALA A 51 -10.16 13.44 3.98
N MET A 52 -9.30 13.78 4.93
CA MET A 52 -8.77 12.83 5.89
C MET A 52 -9.85 12.34 6.86
N GLU A 53 -10.76 13.21 7.31
CA GLU A 53 -11.94 12.81 8.09
C GLU A 53 -12.77 11.74 7.37
N LEU A 54 -13.01 11.88 6.05
CA LEU A 54 -13.73 10.88 5.26
C LEU A 54 -12.98 9.55 5.18
N ILE A 55 -11.68 9.61 4.85
CA ILE A 55 -10.84 8.41 4.72
C ILE A 55 -10.83 7.63 6.04
N TYR A 56 -10.71 8.35 7.15
CA TYR A 56 -10.64 7.79 8.49
C TYR A 56 -11.96 7.27 9.03
N ALA A 57 -13.05 8.02 8.82
CA ALA A 57 -14.38 7.55 9.18
C ALA A 57 -14.66 6.20 8.53
N TYR A 58 -14.26 6.02 7.26
CA TYR A 58 -14.41 4.74 6.58
C TYR A 58 -13.40 3.67 7.06
N ASP A 59 -12.12 3.99 7.24
CA ASP A 59 -11.14 3.03 7.80
C ASP A 59 -11.61 2.43 9.13
N ALA A 60 -12.22 3.25 10.00
CA ALA A 60 -12.80 2.80 11.25
C ALA A 60 -13.90 1.74 11.05
N THR A 61 -14.76 1.87 10.03
CA THR A 61 -15.80 0.87 9.75
C THR A 61 -15.23 -0.46 9.26
N LEU A 62 -14.01 -0.46 8.71
CA LEU A 62 -13.31 -1.69 8.30
C LEU A 62 -12.72 -2.46 9.48
N GLY A 63 -12.75 -1.92 10.70
CA GLY A 63 -11.96 -2.43 11.83
C GLY A 63 -10.53 -1.89 11.85
N GLY A 64 -10.30 -0.76 11.17
CA GLY A 64 -9.09 0.05 11.33
C GLY A 64 -8.95 0.56 12.76
N THR A 65 -7.89 0.15 13.47
CA THR A 65 -7.50 0.92 14.66
C THR A 65 -6.91 2.23 14.16
N GLY A 66 -7.64 3.31 14.35
CA GLY A 66 -7.24 4.63 13.89
C GLY A 66 -5.93 5.09 14.54
N VAL A 67 -4.81 4.76 13.91
CA VAL A 67 -3.47 5.28 14.25
C VAL A 67 -3.48 6.82 14.25
N TYR A 68 -4.43 7.41 13.51
CA TYR A 68 -4.70 8.83 13.41
C TYR A 68 -5.44 9.46 14.62
N LEU A 69 -6.12 8.68 15.47
CA LEU A 69 -6.83 9.18 16.68
C LEU A 69 -5.97 9.16 17.94
N MET A 70 -4.86 8.41 17.93
CA MET A 70 -4.00 8.29 19.09
C MET A 70 -2.96 9.42 19.11
N LYS A 71 -3.38 10.61 19.58
CA LYS A 71 -2.52 11.80 19.73
C LYS A 71 -1.21 11.57 20.49
N GLU A 72 -1.11 10.51 21.29
CA GLU A 72 0.01 10.31 22.24
C GLU A 72 0.70 8.94 22.15
N LYS A 73 0.21 8.00 21.33
CA LYS A 73 0.82 6.67 21.20
C LYS A 73 1.30 6.47 19.77
N ARG A 74 2.60 6.72 19.52
CA ARG A 74 3.26 6.13 18.35
C ARG A 74 3.08 4.62 18.46
N LYS A 75 2.24 4.03 17.62
CA LYS A 75 2.29 2.57 17.41
C LYS A 75 3.63 2.27 16.75
N LEU A 76 4.63 1.96 17.58
CA LEU A 76 5.91 1.41 17.12
C LEU A 76 5.59 0.04 16.50
N GLY A 77 6.23 -0.28 15.36
CA GLY A 77 5.98 -1.53 14.62
C GLY A 77 5.27 -1.34 13.28
N VAL A 78 4.41 -2.29 12.90
CA VAL A 78 3.86 -2.46 11.54
C VAL A 78 3.05 -1.25 11.06
N TYR A 79 2.27 -0.63 11.94
CA TYR A 79 1.36 0.47 11.61
C TYR A 79 2.05 1.83 11.38
N ARG A 80 3.35 1.94 11.67
CA ARG A 80 4.12 3.16 11.42
C ARG A 80 4.08 3.58 9.95
N ALA A 81 4.06 2.62 9.04
CA ALA A 81 4.00 2.90 7.60
C ALA A 81 2.67 3.56 7.19
N LEU A 82 1.53 3.22 7.83
CA LEU A 82 0.26 3.94 7.62
C LEU A 82 0.30 5.38 8.14
N SER A 83 1.14 5.69 9.13
CA SER A 83 1.35 7.07 9.58
C SER A 83 2.05 7.93 8.51
N TYR A 84 2.91 7.32 7.68
CA TYR A 84 3.53 8.04 6.57
C TYR A 84 2.57 8.32 5.41
N VAL A 85 1.58 7.44 5.19
CA VAL A 85 0.46 7.75 4.28
C VAL A 85 -0.27 9.00 4.75
N LYS A 86 -0.64 9.07 6.04
CA LYS A 86 -1.23 10.28 6.65
C LYS A 86 -0.35 11.50 6.44
N MET A 87 0.93 11.45 6.79
CA MET A 87 1.82 12.61 6.69
C MET A 87 1.95 13.11 5.24
N SER A 88 1.96 12.19 4.27
CA SER A 88 1.99 12.50 2.84
C SER A 88 0.71 13.21 2.41
N MET A 89 -0.43 12.65 2.82
CA MET A 89 -1.74 13.17 2.49
C MET A 89 -2.02 14.50 3.19
N ASN A 90 -1.56 14.71 4.42
CA ASN A 90 -1.72 15.98 5.16
C ASN A 90 -0.77 17.10 4.72
N ASN A 91 0.11 16.86 3.76
CA ASN A 91 1.02 17.88 3.27
C ASN A 91 0.28 18.88 2.36
N PRO A 92 0.55 20.20 2.43
CA PRO A 92 0.00 21.18 1.49
C PRO A 92 0.25 20.84 0.01
N ASN A 93 1.31 20.07 -0.27
CA ASN A 93 1.67 19.55 -1.60
C ASN A 93 1.45 18.03 -1.68
N ALA A 94 0.32 17.52 -1.16
CA ALA A 94 0.01 16.08 -1.13
C ALA A 94 0.14 15.39 -2.50
N VAL A 95 -0.18 16.12 -3.58
CA VAL A 95 -0.01 15.73 -4.98
C VAL A 95 1.41 15.20 -5.24
N ASN A 96 2.44 15.88 -4.75
CA ASN A 96 3.85 15.50 -4.97
C ASN A 96 4.29 14.31 -4.09
N LEU A 97 3.45 13.86 -3.16
CA LEU A 97 3.76 12.80 -2.20
C LEU A 97 2.92 11.53 -2.41
N THR A 98 2.11 11.48 -3.46
CA THR A 98 1.26 10.33 -3.82
C THR A 98 2.05 9.03 -3.97
N ARG A 99 3.18 9.07 -4.70
CA ARG A 99 4.09 7.90 -4.82
C ARG A 99 4.56 7.42 -3.46
N PHE A 100 4.97 8.34 -2.57
CA PHE A 100 5.47 7.99 -1.24
C PHE A 100 4.36 7.44 -0.35
N ALA A 101 3.12 7.94 -0.49
CA ALA A 101 1.95 7.40 0.16
C ALA A 101 1.64 5.96 -0.30
N ALA A 102 1.60 5.71 -1.62
CA ALA A 102 1.40 4.38 -2.18
C ALA A 102 2.50 3.39 -1.73
N PHE A 103 3.76 3.83 -1.78
CA PHE A 103 4.90 3.06 -1.25
C PHE A 103 4.72 2.71 0.23
N SER A 104 4.37 3.69 1.06
CA SER A 104 4.20 3.51 2.50
C SER A 104 3.04 2.56 2.84
N ALA A 105 1.93 2.63 2.11
CA ALA A 105 0.82 1.69 2.26
C ALA A 105 1.25 0.24 1.94
N CYS A 106 2.02 0.04 0.89
CA CYS A 106 2.54 -1.28 0.54
C CYS A 106 3.63 -1.78 1.52
N ALA A 107 4.46 -0.87 2.06
CA ALA A 107 5.44 -1.21 3.09
C ALA A 107 4.78 -1.70 4.39
N TYR A 108 3.58 -1.19 4.71
CA TYR A 108 2.75 -1.73 5.80
C TYR A 108 2.43 -3.22 5.57
N ILE A 109 2.00 -3.60 4.36
CA ILE A 109 1.73 -5.01 4.00
C ILE A 109 2.99 -5.87 4.13
N GLU A 110 4.14 -5.39 3.64
CA GLU A 110 5.40 -6.12 3.76
C GLU A 110 5.77 -6.37 5.22
N ALA A 111 5.72 -5.33 6.06
CA ALA A 111 6.01 -5.45 7.49
C ALA A 111 5.03 -6.40 8.19
N LEU A 112 3.76 -6.35 7.83
CA LEU A 112 2.73 -7.20 8.41
C LEU A 112 2.93 -8.67 8.03
N LEU A 113 3.18 -8.95 6.75
CA LEU A 113 3.43 -10.32 6.29
C LEU A 113 4.68 -10.91 6.96
N LYS A 114 5.73 -10.12 7.18
CA LYS A 114 6.89 -10.55 7.97
C LYS A 114 6.49 -10.97 9.38
N LYS A 115 5.66 -10.17 10.07
CA LYS A 115 5.12 -10.52 11.39
C LYS A 115 4.27 -11.80 11.34
N VAL A 116 3.39 -11.95 10.36
CA VAL A 116 2.58 -13.17 10.18
C VAL A 116 3.49 -14.39 10.03
N VAL A 117 4.50 -14.32 9.17
CA VAL A 117 5.45 -15.42 8.93
C VAL A 117 6.21 -15.80 10.21
N HIS A 118 6.58 -14.82 11.06
CA HIS A 118 7.21 -15.09 12.36
C HIS A 118 6.32 -15.89 13.32
N THR A 119 4.99 -15.87 13.15
CA THR A 119 4.07 -16.69 13.96
C THR A 119 4.05 -18.16 13.53
N TRP A 120 4.60 -18.51 12.37
CA TRP A 120 4.58 -19.88 11.86
C TRP A 120 5.72 -20.70 12.45
N PHE A 121 5.37 -21.68 13.28
CA PHE A 121 6.31 -22.47 14.10
C PHE A 121 7.39 -23.22 13.31
N TRP A 122 7.22 -23.44 12.01
CA TRP A 122 8.18 -24.14 11.15
C TRP A 122 9.21 -23.23 10.51
N GLU A 123 9.12 -21.90 10.67
CA GLU A 123 10.03 -20.99 10.00
C GLU A 123 11.39 -20.90 10.71
N LYS A 124 12.44 -21.33 10.01
CA LYS A 124 13.83 -21.30 10.50
C LYS A 124 14.62 -20.10 10.01
N ILE A 125 14.13 -19.40 8.99
CA ILE A 125 14.81 -18.26 8.36
C ILE A 125 14.14 -16.97 8.80
N ARG A 126 14.93 -15.95 9.13
CA ARG A 126 14.42 -14.62 9.47
C ARG A 126 13.81 -13.95 8.23
N PRO A 127 12.48 -13.70 8.16
CA PRO A 127 11.84 -13.04 7.03
C PRO A 127 12.19 -11.55 6.90
N ASP A 128 12.82 -10.94 7.91
CA ASP A 128 13.05 -9.49 8.00
C ASP A 128 13.80 -8.89 6.80
N GLY A 129 14.76 -9.64 6.25
CA GLY A 129 15.56 -9.24 5.09
C GLY A 129 14.91 -9.53 3.73
N LEU A 130 13.75 -10.20 3.69
CA LEU A 130 13.12 -10.61 2.44
C LEU A 130 12.14 -9.52 1.96
N PRO A 131 12.21 -9.08 0.68
CA PRO A 131 11.22 -8.17 0.11
C PRO A 131 9.87 -8.86 -0.10
N LEU A 132 8.78 -8.08 -0.18
CA LEU A 132 7.41 -8.60 -0.30
C LEU A 132 7.26 -9.67 -1.39
N GLY A 133 7.78 -9.44 -2.59
CA GLY A 133 7.67 -10.42 -3.69
C GLY A 133 8.31 -11.77 -3.39
N VAL A 134 9.44 -11.80 -2.68
CA VAL A 134 10.11 -13.05 -2.27
C VAL A 134 9.33 -13.74 -1.16
N LEU A 135 8.78 -12.98 -0.20
CA LEU A 135 7.92 -13.51 0.85
C LEU A 135 6.68 -14.19 0.24
N LEU A 136 5.98 -13.51 -0.67
CA LEU A 136 4.79 -14.06 -1.33
C LEU A 136 5.10 -15.35 -2.09
N TYR A 137 6.17 -15.38 -2.89
CA TYR A 137 6.55 -16.58 -3.63
C TYR A 137 6.86 -17.76 -2.69
N ARG A 138 7.65 -17.51 -1.65
CA ARG A 138 8.06 -18.51 -0.66
C ARG A 138 6.87 -19.08 0.11
N TYR A 139 5.92 -18.23 0.47
CA TYR A 139 4.80 -18.58 1.33
C TYR A 139 3.47 -18.76 0.60
N LYS A 140 3.49 -18.83 -0.74
CA LYS A 140 2.31 -19.01 -1.58
C LYS A 140 1.35 -20.10 -1.09
N LYS A 141 1.89 -21.26 -0.65
CA LYS A 141 1.09 -22.41 -0.20
C LYS A 141 0.41 -22.22 1.16
N HIS A 142 0.81 -21.20 1.93
CA HIS A 142 0.31 -20.93 3.27
C HIS A 142 -0.69 -19.77 3.31
N LEU A 143 -0.82 -19.03 2.20
CA LEU A 143 -1.78 -17.95 2.06
C LEU A 143 -3.06 -18.48 1.38
N PRO A 144 -4.25 -18.01 1.78
CA PRO A 144 -5.46 -18.19 0.98
C PRO A 144 -5.21 -17.78 -0.48
N PRO A 145 -5.68 -18.55 -1.49
CA PRO A 145 -5.36 -18.30 -2.89
C PRO A 145 -5.67 -16.87 -3.34
N GLU A 146 -6.86 -16.37 -2.99
CA GLU A 146 -7.30 -15.01 -3.32
C GLU A 146 -6.41 -13.94 -2.67
N LEU A 147 -6.07 -14.11 -1.39
CA LEU A 147 -5.16 -13.20 -0.69
C LEU A 147 -3.77 -13.18 -1.35
N TYR A 148 -3.23 -14.34 -1.73
CA TYR A 148 -1.97 -14.40 -2.47
C TYR A 148 -2.06 -13.67 -3.82
N GLU A 149 -3.13 -13.88 -4.59
CA GLU A 149 -3.32 -13.24 -5.90
C GLU A 149 -3.38 -11.72 -5.77
N ASN A 150 -4.15 -11.21 -4.80
CA ASN A 150 -4.27 -9.78 -4.54
C ASN A 150 -2.96 -9.17 -4.06
N LEU A 151 -2.24 -9.83 -3.14
CA LEU A 151 -0.93 -9.36 -2.66
C LEU A 151 0.12 -9.38 -3.77
N ASN A 152 0.11 -10.40 -4.62
CA ASN A 152 1.04 -10.51 -5.75
C ASN A 152 0.74 -9.44 -6.82
N TRP A 153 -0.54 -9.18 -7.11
CA TRP A 153 -0.95 -8.07 -7.96
C TRP A 153 -0.48 -6.72 -7.39
N LEU A 154 -0.77 -6.45 -6.11
CA LEU A 154 -0.35 -5.23 -5.41
C LEU A 154 1.17 -5.03 -5.48
N THR A 155 1.93 -6.11 -5.27
CA THR A 155 3.40 -6.08 -5.31
C THR A 155 3.92 -5.68 -6.69
N LYS A 156 3.41 -6.31 -7.75
CA LYS A 156 3.89 -6.10 -9.12
C LYS A 156 3.45 -4.77 -9.69
N ASN A 157 2.21 -4.37 -9.43
CA ASN A 157 1.55 -3.28 -10.15
C ASN A 157 1.47 -1.98 -9.36
N ILE A 158 1.79 -1.98 -8.07
CA ILE A 158 1.79 -0.76 -7.24
C ILE A 158 3.10 -0.64 -6.47
N TYR A 159 3.46 -1.63 -5.65
CA TYR A 159 4.60 -1.50 -4.74
C TYR A 159 5.94 -1.39 -5.46
N ASN A 160 6.25 -2.30 -6.38
CA ASN A 160 7.49 -2.27 -7.14
C ASN A 160 7.61 -0.97 -7.97
N PRO A 161 6.58 -0.55 -8.73
CA PRO A 161 6.57 0.77 -9.37
C PRO A 161 6.80 1.93 -8.40
N ALA A 162 6.12 1.96 -7.25
CA ALA A 162 6.30 3.02 -6.26
C ALA A 162 7.70 3.02 -5.60
N LYS A 163 8.33 1.85 -5.48
CA LYS A 163 9.63 1.65 -4.83
C LYS A 163 10.84 1.88 -5.75
N HIS A 164 10.76 1.45 -7.00
CA HIS A 164 11.93 1.30 -7.87
C HIS A 164 11.95 2.21 -9.10
N ASN A 165 10.85 2.86 -9.46
CA ASN A 165 10.88 3.87 -10.51
C ASN A 165 11.46 5.18 -9.96
N THR A 166 12.77 5.14 -9.68
CA THR A 166 13.64 6.25 -9.28
C THR A 166 14.57 6.67 -10.43
N HIS A 167 14.48 6.03 -11.60
CA HIS A 167 15.30 6.37 -12.77
C HIS A 167 14.82 7.61 -13.54
N PHE A 168 13.94 8.41 -12.95
CA PHE A 168 13.42 9.63 -13.56
C PHE A 168 14.23 10.89 -13.23
N GLU A 169 15.27 10.80 -12.40
CA GLU A 169 16.13 11.97 -12.07
C GLU A 169 16.78 12.64 -13.32
N ASN A 170 16.72 12.01 -14.49
CA ASN A 170 17.17 12.59 -15.78
C ASN A 170 16.13 12.44 -16.92
N ASP A 171 14.86 12.15 -16.63
CA ASP A 171 13.82 12.00 -17.66
C ASP A 171 12.95 13.28 -17.72
N GLU A 172 13.19 14.13 -18.72
CA GLU A 172 12.41 15.36 -18.96
C GLU A 172 10.92 15.09 -19.23
N ASN A 173 10.53 13.83 -19.49
CA ASN A 173 9.15 13.40 -19.70
C ASN A 173 8.54 12.74 -18.45
N GLU A 174 9.15 12.90 -17.26
CA GLU A 174 8.56 12.40 -16.03
C GLU A 174 7.15 12.99 -15.85
N PRO A 175 6.10 12.16 -15.69
CA PRO A 175 4.84 12.69 -15.25
C PRO A 175 5.02 13.22 -13.84
N GLU A 176 4.79 14.53 -13.64
CA GLU A 176 4.86 15.24 -12.34
C GLU A 176 4.20 14.46 -11.20
N ASN A 177 3.24 13.58 -11.51
CA ASN A 177 2.55 12.69 -10.58
C ASN A 177 2.39 11.26 -11.14
N TYR A 178 3.44 10.42 -11.03
CA TYR A 178 3.39 9.01 -11.45
C TYR A 178 2.23 8.20 -10.81
N PHE A 179 1.85 8.58 -9.59
CA PHE A 179 0.61 8.17 -8.93
C PHE A 179 -0.30 9.39 -8.75
N SER A 180 -1.59 9.24 -9.02
CA SER A 180 -2.57 10.26 -8.68
C SER A 180 -2.90 10.23 -7.18
N ILE A 181 -3.60 11.26 -6.70
CA ILE A 181 -4.21 11.26 -5.36
C ILE A 181 -5.16 10.06 -5.22
N THR A 182 -5.99 9.82 -6.23
CA THR A 182 -6.94 8.71 -6.28
C THR A 182 -6.25 7.37 -6.18
N ASP A 183 -5.18 7.15 -6.95
CA ASP A 183 -4.39 5.92 -6.87
C ASP A 183 -3.88 5.67 -5.45
N SER A 184 -3.44 6.73 -4.78
CA SER A 184 -2.81 6.65 -3.46
C SER A 184 -3.83 6.35 -2.36
N ILE A 185 -5.00 6.99 -2.41
CA ILE A 185 -6.10 6.73 -1.48
C ILE A 185 -6.67 5.31 -1.72
N ALA A 186 -6.85 4.91 -2.98
CA ALA A 186 -7.27 3.56 -3.33
C ALA A 186 -6.25 2.52 -2.83
N THR A 187 -4.96 2.75 -3.03
CA THR A 187 -3.88 1.89 -2.55
C THR A 187 -3.92 1.75 -1.02
N TYR A 188 -4.15 2.84 -0.30
CA TYR A 188 -4.31 2.81 1.15
C TYR A 188 -5.43 1.87 1.59
N PHE A 189 -6.62 1.97 0.98
CA PHE A 189 -7.75 1.10 1.34
C PHE A 189 -7.56 -0.36 0.93
N ILE A 190 -6.97 -0.62 -0.25
CA ILE A 190 -6.57 -1.97 -0.67
C ILE A 190 -5.62 -2.58 0.38
N CYS A 191 -4.55 -1.85 0.72
CA CYS A 191 -3.59 -2.31 1.73
C CYS A 191 -4.25 -2.48 3.09
N ARG A 192 -5.20 -1.63 3.48
CA ARG A 192 -5.90 -1.79 4.75
C ARG A 192 -6.71 -3.08 4.79
N LYS A 193 -7.51 -3.36 3.77
CA LYS A 193 -8.32 -4.59 3.69
C LYS A 193 -7.46 -5.85 3.67
N LEU A 194 -6.44 -5.90 2.80
CA LEU A 194 -5.52 -7.04 2.75
C LEU A 194 -4.74 -7.18 4.07
N GLY A 195 -4.43 -6.08 4.73
CA GLY A 195 -3.81 -6.08 6.05
C GLY A 195 -4.71 -6.72 7.12
N LEU A 196 -6.00 -6.38 7.15
CA LEU A 196 -6.96 -7.01 8.05
C LEU A 196 -7.07 -8.52 7.80
N GLU A 197 -6.99 -8.98 6.55
CA GLU A 197 -6.95 -10.40 6.22
C GLU A 197 -5.66 -11.08 6.72
N LEU A 198 -4.51 -10.42 6.58
CA LEU A 198 -3.24 -10.91 7.11
C LEU A 198 -3.24 -10.96 8.65
N GLU A 199 -3.79 -9.95 9.33
CA GLU A 199 -3.95 -9.92 10.79
C GLU A 199 -4.72 -11.15 11.29
N ARG A 200 -5.80 -11.55 10.59
CA ARG A 200 -6.57 -12.76 10.93
C ARG A 200 -5.75 -14.05 10.87
N LEU A 201 -4.71 -14.12 10.03
CA LEU A 201 -3.83 -15.29 9.95
C LEU A 201 -2.93 -15.45 11.18
N MET A 202 -2.71 -14.39 11.95
CA MET A 202 -1.88 -14.44 13.16
C MET A 202 -2.58 -15.15 14.32
N GLY A 203 -3.92 -15.28 14.28
CA GLY A 203 -4.71 -15.87 15.35
C GLY A 203 -4.63 -15.12 16.69
N LYS A 204 -4.04 -13.91 16.70
CA LYS A 204 -3.93 -13.01 17.85
C LYS A 204 -5.02 -11.94 17.79
N SER A 205 -5.48 -11.50 18.95
CA SER A 205 -6.30 -10.30 19.08
C SER A 205 -5.51 -9.04 18.68
N GLN A 206 -6.23 -8.00 18.29
CA GLN A 206 -5.62 -6.73 17.87
C GLN A 206 -4.79 -6.08 18.99
N GLU A 207 -5.20 -6.26 20.25
CA GLU A 207 -4.48 -5.78 21.44
C GLU A 207 -3.11 -6.46 21.61
N GLU A 208 -3.03 -7.77 21.34
CA GLU A 208 -1.77 -8.53 21.38
C GLU A 208 -0.79 -8.10 20.27
N LEU A 209 -1.32 -7.67 19.11
CA LEU A 209 -0.51 -7.17 18.00
C LEU A 209 0.07 -5.77 18.25
N GLU A 210 -0.56 -4.99 19.13
CA GLU A 210 -0.17 -3.62 19.48
C GLU A 210 0.89 -3.54 20.59
N SER A 211 1.05 -4.62 21.38
CA SER A 211 1.99 -4.71 22.49
C SER A 211 3.39 -5.24 22.14
N GLU A 212 3.60 -5.73 20.90
CA GLU A 212 4.86 -6.30 20.38
C GLU A 212 5.59 -5.40 19.38
#